data_AF-A0A125Q8U2-F1
#
_entry.id   AF-A0A125Q8U2-F1
#
_cell.length_a   1.000
_cell.length_b   1.000
_cell.length_c   1.000
_cell.angle_alpha   90.00
_cell.angle_beta   90.00
_cell.angle_gamma   90.00
#
_symmetry.space_group_name_H-M   'P 1'
#
loop_
_entity.id
_entity.type
_entity.pdbx_description
1 polymer ?
#
loop_
_entity_poly.entity_id
_entity_poly.type
_entity_poly.pdbx_seq_one_letter_code
_entity_poly.pdbx_strand_id
1 'polypeptide(L)'
;MDANDRYYVAYQWLAQPGTGAVKGRDGFNVLGRLTTLGGLALPEVKGFETSYPFLVERQEFLTDGGGPGHYRGGTGAEVTVHVKHPAEYSFRGEGSANSTSFGVLGGRAAGIGGCSIRLQDGSAYVAAAFIDADDQSRWRGRLRIAF
;
A
#
# COMPACT_ATOMS: atom_id res chain seq x y z
N MET A 1 -18.42 -11.46 3.38
CA MET A 1 -19.70 -10.81 3.73
C MET A 1 -19.43 -9.71 4.75
N ASP A 2 -20.17 -8.60 4.70
CA ASP A 2 -20.17 -7.58 5.75
C ASP A 2 -21.12 -7.96 6.91
N ALA A 3 -21.34 -7.06 7.87
CA ALA A 3 -22.27 -7.29 9.00
C ALA A 3 -23.74 -7.45 8.57
N ASN A 4 -24.10 -7.10 7.34
CA ASN A 4 -25.45 -7.18 6.78
C ASN A 4 -25.57 -8.30 5.73
N ASP A 5 -24.64 -9.25 5.73
CA ASP A 5 -24.58 -10.40 4.81
C ASP A 5 -24.48 -10.00 3.33
N ARG A 6 -23.81 -8.88 3.04
CA ARG A 6 -23.55 -8.42 1.67
C ARG A 6 -22.14 -8.78 1.23
N TYR A 7 -22.01 -9.22 -0.02
CA TYR A 7 -20.72 -9.36 -0.67
C TYR A 7 -20.12 -7.98 -0.98
N TYR A 8 -18.80 -7.88 -0.85
CA TYR A 8 -18.05 -6.68 -1.22
C TYR A 8 -16.72 -7.09 -1.85
N VAL A 9 -16.23 -6.25 -2.75
CA VAL A 9 -14.86 -6.30 -3.26
C VAL A 9 -14.26 -4.93 -3.02
N ALA A 10 -13.17 -4.88 -2.25
CA ALA A 10 -12.55 -3.62 -1.87
C ALA A 10 -11.12 -3.54 -2.40
N TYR A 11 -10.80 -2.43 -3.06
CA TYR A 11 -9.43 -2.05 -3.35
C TYR A 11 -8.94 -1.10 -2.26
N GLN A 12 -7.91 -1.47 -1.51
CA GLN A 12 -7.48 -0.69 -0.36
C GLN A 12 -7.07 0.73 -0.75
N TRP A 13 -6.31 0.94 -1.85
CA TRP A 13 -6.02 2.22 -2.52
C TRP A 13 -5.63 3.45 -1.65
N LEU A 14 -5.43 3.29 -0.35
CA LEU A 14 -5.14 4.37 0.60
C LEU A 14 -3.65 4.77 0.62
N ALA A 15 -2.80 4.12 -0.15
CA ALA A 15 -1.41 4.54 -0.30
C ALA A 15 -0.95 4.48 -1.77
N GLN A 16 0.04 5.32 -2.07
CA GLN A 16 0.59 5.55 -3.40
C GLN A 16 2.10 5.82 -3.31
N PRO A 17 2.85 5.53 -4.39
CA PRO A 17 4.29 5.81 -4.44
C PRO A 17 4.55 7.33 -4.52
N GLY A 18 5.80 7.72 -4.27
CA GLY A 18 6.27 9.06 -4.61
C GLY A 18 6.76 9.18 -6.06
N THR A 19 7.03 10.40 -6.51
CA THR A 19 7.60 10.65 -7.84
C THR A 19 9.11 10.76 -7.83
N GLY A 20 9.74 10.61 -9.00
CA GLY A 20 11.13 11.00 -9.21
C GLY A 20 11.36 12.51 -8.99
N ALA A 21 12.58 12.87 -8.61
CA ALA A 21 13.03 14.25 -8.52
C ALA A 21 13.39 14.82 -9.89
N VAL A 22 13.43 16.15 -10.00
CA VAL A 22 13.90 16.85 -11.20
C VAL A 22 14.93 17.91 -10.84
N LYS A 23 15.70 18.39 -11.82
CA LYS A 23 16.61 19.52 -11.60
C LYS A 23 15.81 20.73 -11.10
N GLY A 24 16.10 21.17 -9.89
CA GLY A 24 15.46 22.31 -9.24
C GLY A 24 14.36 21.94 -8.24
N ARG A 25 14.00 20.65 -8.08
CA ARG A 25 12.91 20.25 -7.18
C ARG A 25 12.94 18.78 -6.75
N ASP A 26 12.68 18.55 -5.47
CA ASP A 26 12.37 17.22 -4.93
C ASP A 26 11.12 16.61 -5.59
N GLY A 27 11.05 15.28 -5.61
CA GLY A 27 9.85 14.56 -6.04
C GLY A 27 8.64 14.82 -5.12
N PHE A 28 7.45 14.69 -5.68
CA PHE A 28 6.21 14.78 -4.91
C PHE A 28 6.01 13.51 -4.09
N ASN A 29 5.73 13.66 -2.80
CA ASN A 29 5.32 12.54 -1.96
C ASN A 29 3.91 12.10 -2.37
N VAL A 30 3.65 10.78 -2.37
CA VAL A 30 2.32 10.17 -2.55
C VAL A 30 1.53 10.79 -3.70
N LEU A 31 1.94 10.47 -4.93
CA LEU A 31 1.27 10.90 -6.15
C LEU A 31 0.74 9.70 -6.95
N GLY A 32 -0.35 9.92 -7.69
CA GLY A 32 -0.96 8.93 -8.57
C GLY A 32 0.08 8.21 -9.42
N ARG A 33 -0.07 6.89 -9.58
CA ARG A 33 0.86 6.06 -10.36
C ARG A 33 1.03 6.66 -11.75
N LEU A 34 2.22 6.51 -12.34
CA LEU A 34 2.50 6.98 -13.71
C LEU A 34 1.49 6.47 -14.74
N THR A 35 0.96 5.25 -14.55
CA THR A 35 -0.10 4.68 -15.38
C THR A 35 -1.41 5.49 -15.39
N THR A 36 -1.60 6.35 -14.39
CA THR A 36 -2.74 7.26 -14.25
C THR A 36 -2.36 8.72 -14.48
N LEU A 37 -1.12 9.00 -14.91
CA LEU A 37 -0.57 10.34 -15.09
C LEU A 37 -0.71 11.24 -13.84
N GLY A 38 -0.64 10.66 -12.64
CA GLY A 38 -0.83 11.39 -11.39
C GLY A 38 -2.29 11.72 -11.04
N GLY A 39 -3.26 11.34 -11.87
CA GLY A 39 -4.67 11.69 -11.71
C GLY A 39 -5.44 10.87 -10.67
N LEU A 40 -4.84 9.80 -10.14
CA LEU A 40 -5.51 8.96 -9.13
C LEU A 40 -5.36 9.58 -7.74
N ALA A 41 -6.42 10.17 -7.22
CA ALA A 41 -6.48 10.66 -5.84
C ALA A 41 -6.68 9.51 -4.84
N LEU A 42 -6.13 9.66 -3.64
CA LEU A 42 -6.45 8.78 -2.52
C LEU A 42 -7.89 9.02 -2.06
N PRO A 43 -8.66 7.97 -1.75
CA PRO A 43 -9.98 8.14 -1.15
C PRO A 43 -9.86 8.72 0.26
N GLU A 44 -10.91 9.41 0.71
CA GLU A 44 -11.01 9.81 2.10
C GLU A 44 -11.18 8.59 3.03
N VAL A 45 -10.51 8.61 4.17
CA VAL A 45 -10.56 7.50 5.15
C VAL A 45 -12.00 7.25 5.62
N LYS A 46 -12.74 8.31 5.94
CA LYS A 46 -14.12 8.18 6.44
C LYS A 46 -15.05 7.53 5.41
N GLY A 47 -14.98 7.97 4.16
CA GLY A 47 -15.78 7.39 3.07
C GLY A 47 -15.39 5.92 2.82
N PHE A 48 -14.10 5.61 2.92
CA PHE A 48 -13.60 4.24 2.78
C PHE A 48 -14.11 3.32 3.90
N GLU A 49 -14.04 3.75 5.16
CA GLU A 49 -14.56 2.98 6.31
C GLU A 49 -16.10 2.88 6.34
N THR A 50 -16.79 3.84 5.71
CA THR A 50 -18.25 3.78 5.55
C THR A 50 -18.64 2.75 4.48
N SER A 51 -17.83 2.63 3.44
CA SER A 51 -18.13 1.76 2.29
C SER A 51 -17.75 0.30 2.52
N TYR A 52 -16.76 0.04 3.38
CA TYR A 52 -16.21 -1.29 3.60
C TYR A 52 -16.08 -1.60 5.10
N PRO A 53 -16.15 -2.88 5.51
CA PRO A 53 -16.01 -3.27 6.90
C PRO A 53 -14.55 -3.24 7.38
N PHE A 54 -13.90 -2.11 7.15
CA PHE A 54 -12.50 -1.86 7.44
C PHE A 54 -12.38 -0.78 8.54
N LEU A 55 -11.23 -0.75 9.19
CA LEU A 55 -10.81 0.32 10.08
C LEU A 55 -9.37 0.68 9.72
N VAL A 56 -9.14 1.91 9.28
CA VAL A 56 -7.83 2.45 8.97
C VAL A 56 -7.18 2.87 10.27
N GLU A 57 -6.18 2.11 10.69
CA GLU A 57 -5.43 2.39 11.91
C GLU A 57 -4.39 3.48 11.68
N ARG A 58 -3.78 3.51 10.49
CA ARG A 58 -2.67 4.39 10.15
C ARG A 58 -2.64 4.66 8.66
N GLN A 59 -2.33 5.90 8.29
CA GLN A 59 -2.00 6.34 6.94
C GLN A 59 -0.97 7.46 7.05
N GLU A 60 0.30 7.15 6.79
CA GLU A 60 1.43 8.05 7.04
C GLU A 60 2.43 8.00 5.88
N PHE A 61 3.24 9.05 5.73
CA PHE A 61 4.37 8.99 4.81
C PHE A 61 5.40 7.95 5.27
N LEU A 62 5.99 7.24 4.31
CA LEU A 62 7.07 6.31 4.62
C LEU A 62 8.35 7.11 4.94
N THR A 63 8.94 6.85 6.11
CA THR A 63 10.25 7.39 6.46
C THR A 63 11.30 6.83 5.51
N ASP A 64 12.15 7.70 4.97
CA ASP A 64 13.26 7.36 4.06
C ASP A 64 12.85 6.57 2.80
N GLY A 65 11.58 6.66 2.39
CA GLY A 65 11.09 5.97 1.19
C GLY A 65 11.57 6.58 -0.13
N GLY A 66 11.90 7.87 -0.15
CA GLY A 66 12.36 8.56 -1.36
C GLY A 66 13.84 8.30 -1.69
N GLY A 67 14.14 8.08 -2.97
CA GLY A 67 15.52 7.85 -3.44
C GLY A 67 16.44 9.06 -3.16
N PRO A 68 17.62 8.88 -2.55
CA PRO A 68 18.49 9.98 -2.19
C PRO A 68 19.21 10.54 -3.44
N GLY A 69 19.45 11.85 -3.44
CA GLY A 69 20.13 12.56 -4.51
C GLY A 69 20.29 14.04 -4.15
N HIS A 70 20.84 14.85 -5.05
CA HIS A 70 20.91 16.30 -4.85
C HIS A 70 19.52 16.92 -4.69
N TYR A 71 18.54 16.40 -5.44
CA TYR A 71 17.11 16.51 -5.15
C TYR A 71 16.62 15.11 -4.80
N ARG A 72 15.87 14.94 -3.71
CA ARG A 72 15.38 13.63 -3.28
C ARG A 72 14.14 13.22 -4.07
N GLY A 73 13.96 11.92 -4.27
CA GLY A 73 12.68 11.37 -4.67
C GLY A 73 11.58 11.69 -3.64
N GLY A 74 10.34 11.71 -4.11
CA GLY A 74 9.18 11.72 -3.25
C GLY A 74 9.06 10.39 -2.52
N THR A 75 8.55 10.41 -1.29
CA THR A 75 8.27 9.18 -0.54
C THR A 75 6.86 8.67 -0.83
N GLY A 76 6.66 7.36 -0.69
CA GLY A 76 5.34 6.75 -0.67
C GLY A 76 4.66 6.87 0.69
N ALA A 77 3.73 5.97 0.95
CA ALA A 77 2.97 5.94 2.19
C ALA A 77 2.86 4.52 2.75
N GLU A 78 2.74 4.47 4.06
CA GLU A 78 2.44 3.30 4.83
C GLU A 78 1.00 3.39 5.35
N VAL A 79 0.22 2.34 5.09
CA VAL A 79 -1.15 2.20 5.57
C VAL A 79 -1.34 0.89 6.28
N THR A 80 -2.05 0.95 7.40
CA THR A 80 -2.50 -0.23 8.13
C THR A 80 -4.02 -0.24 8.25
N VAL A 81 -4.64 -1.36 7.88
CA VAL A 81 -6.10 -1.55 7.92
C VAL A 81 -6.43 -2.83 8.70
N HIS A 82 -7.41 -2.74 9.59
CA HIS A 82 -8.05 -3.89 10.21
C HIS A 82 -9.27 -4.30 9.40
N VAL A 83 -9.33 -5.57 9.01
CA VAL A 83 -10.49 -6.15 8.34
C VAL A 83 -11.40 -6.78 9.39
N LYS A 84 -12.63 -6.25 9.54
CA LYS A 84 -13.53 -6.57 10.66
C LYS A 84 -14.23 -7.93 10.52
N HIS A 85 -14.36 -8.44 9.31
CA HIS A 85 -15.04 -9.70 8.99
C HIS A 85 -14.14 -10.63 8.15
N PRO A 86 -14.36 -11.95 8.18
CA PRO A 86 -13.62 -12.87 7.32
C PRO A 86 -13.67 -12.43 5.85
N ALA A 87 -12.50 -12.43 5.20
CA ALA A 87 -12.32 -11.99 3.83
C ALA A 87 -11.23 -12.82 3.13
N GLU A 88 -11.36 -12.96 1.83
CA GLU A 88 -10.31 -13.48 0.96
C GLU A 88 -9.43 -12.31 0.48
N TYR A 89 -8.14 -12.58 0.30
CA TYR A 89 -7.16 -11.55 -0.03
C TYR A 89 -6.47 -11.86 -1.36
N SER A 90 -6.54 -10.91 -2.29
CA SER A 90 -5.78 -10.94 -3.53
C SER A 90 -4.79 -9.79 -3.56
N PHE A 91 -3.54 -10.09 -3.85
CA PHE A 91 -2.47 -9.10 -3.89
C PHE A 91 -1.99 -8.86 -5.31
N ARG A 92 -1.85 -7.57 -5.66
CA ARG A 92 -1.11 -7.13 -6.83
C ARG A 92 -0.14 -6.05 -6.41
N GLY A 93 1.12 -6.28 -6.71
CA GLY A 93 2.20 -5.35 -6.40
C GLY A 93 3.46 -5.76 -7.13
N GLU A 94 4.26 -4.76 -7.45
CA GLU A 94 5.62 -4.90 -7.94
C GLU A 94 6.54 -4.17 -6.96
N GLY A 95 7.83 -4.44 -7.02
CA GLY A 95 8.80 -3.70 -6.21
C GLY A 95 8.88 -4.11 -4.73
N SER A 96 8.32 -5.27 -4.37
CA SER A 96 8.40 -5.84 -3.02
C SER A 96 9.65 -6.69 -2.77
N ALA A 97 10.27 -7.21 -3.84
CA ALA A 97 11.53 -7.98 -3.76
C ALA A 97 12.75 -7.13 -4.12
N ASN A 98 12.62 -6.26 -5.14
CA ASN A 98 13.69 -5.41 -5.67
C ASN A 98 13.15 -3.99 -5.85
N SER A 99 14.00 -2.96 -5.71
CA SER A 99 13.58 -1.61 -6.08
C SER A 99 13.25 -1.54 -7.57
N THR A 100 12.09 -0.96 -7.90
CA THR A 100 11.68 -0.65 -9.28
C THR A 100 12.10 0.76 -9.71
N SER A 101 12.78 1.50 -8.83
CA SER A 101 13.24 2.85 -9.08
C SER A 101 14.74 2.90 -9.36
N PHE A 102 15.15 3.87 -10.17
CA PHE A 102 16.54 4.13 -10.50
C PHE A 102 16.89 5.58 -10.18
N GLY A 103 18.09 5.79 -9.64
CA GLY A 103 18.66 7.12 -9.52
C GLY A 103 19.32 7.56 -10.83
N VAL A 104 19.40 8.87 -11.06
CA VAL A 104 20.08 9.47 -12.21
C VAL A 104 21.07 10.53 -11.75
N LEU A 105 22.12 10.81 -12.55
CA LEU A 105 23.12 11.85 -12.26
C LEU A 105 23.73 11.74 -10.85
N GLY A 106 24.00 10.52 -10.39
CA GLY A 106 24.56 10.25 -9.06
C GLY A 106 23.53 10.08 -7.94
N GLY A 107 22.24 10.21 -8.22
CA GLY A 107 21.17 9.78 -7.31
C GLY A 107 21.12 8.25 -7.16
N ARG A 108 20.44 7.76 -6.12
CA ARG A 108 20.22 6.32 -5.87
C ARG A 108 18.74 5.97 -5.93
N ALA A 109 18.48 4.67 -6.06
CA ALA A 109 17.14 4.12 -6.00
C ALA A 109 16.44 4.45 -4.66
N ALA A 110 15.13 4.57 -4.73
CA ALA A 110 14.21 4.62 -3.59
C ALA A 110 14.17 3.29 -2.82
N GLY A 111 13.52 3.31 -1.66
CA GLY A 111 13.26 2.11 -0.86
C GLY A 111 12.36 1.10 -1.60
N ILE A 112 12.29 -0.11 -1.05
CA ILE A 112 11.35 -1.14 -1.54
C ILE A 112 10.02 -1.05 -0.81
N GLY A 113 8.94 -1.30 -1.53
CA GLY A 113 7.61 -1.43 -0.94
C GLY A 113 7.43 -2.80 -0.28
N GLY A 114 6.30 -3.00 0.39
CA GLY A 114 5.96 -4.27 1.01
C GLY A 114 4.48 -4.38 1.31
N CYS A 115 3.97 -5.60 1.28
CA CYS A 115 2.61 -5.88 1.68
C CYS A 115 2.60 -7.12 2.57
N SER A 116 1.93 -7.02 3.71
CA SER A 116 1.82 -8.13 4.66
C SER A 116 0.46 -8.19 5.32
N ILE A 117 -0.06 -9.40 5.53
CA ILE A 117 -1.20 -9.65 6.39
C ILE A 117 -0.70 -10.30 7.67
N ARG A 118 -1.27 -9.90 8.80
CA ARG A 118 -1.25 -10.67 10.05
C ARG A 118 -2.66 -11.15 10.36
N LEU A 119 -2.85 -12.46 10.48
CA LEU A 119 -4.13 -13.06 10.87
C LEU A 119 -4.29 -13.07 12.39
N GLN A 120 -5.51 -13.34 12.86
CA GLN A 120 -5.89 -13.29 14.27
C GLN A 120 -5.21 -14.38 15.10
N ASP A 121 -4.88 -15.52 14.48
CA ASP A 121 -4.09 -16.59 15.08
C ASP A 121 -2.59 -16.23 15.23
N GLY A 122 -2.19 -15.03 14.79
CA GLY A 122 -0.82 -14.53 14.86
C GLY A 122 0.03 -14.90 13.64
N SER A 123 -0.46 -15.74 12.74
CA SER A 123 0.25 -16.05 11.49
C SER A 123 0.38 -14.79 10.62
N ALA A 124 1.47 -14.71 9.86
CA ALA A 124 1.74 -13.56 9.00
C ALA A 124 2.21 -14.01 7.62
N TYR A 125 1.76 -13.28 6.61
CA TYR A 125 2.05 -13.56 5.21
C TYR A 125 2.61 -12.30 4.58
N VAL A 126 3.78 -12.39 3.96
CA VAL A 126 4.31 -11.33 3.10
C VAL A 126 3.86 -11.64 1.69
N ALA A 127 3.12 -10.72 1.08
CA ALA A 127 2.59 -10.90 -0.25
C ALA A 127 3.72 -10.73 -1.28
N ALA A 128 4.23 -11.85 -1.79
CA ALA A 128 5.10 -11.91 -2.97
C ALA A 128 4.37 -12.49 -4.21
N ALA A 129 3.28 -13.25 -4.01
CA ALA A 129 2.37 -13.78 -5.02
C ALA A 129 1.09 -14.27 -4.32
N PHE A 130 0.04 -14.57 -5.09
CA PHE A 130 -1.28 -15.05 -4.66
C PHE A 130 -1.24 -16.04 -3.46
N ILE A 131 -2.20 -15.91 -2.54
CA ILE A 131 -2.44 -16.87 -1.45
C ILE A 131 -3.75 -17.60 -1.76
N ASP A 132 -3.68 -18.93 -1.89
CA ASP A 132 -4.85 -19.81 -2.04
C ASP A 132 -5.45 -20.13 -0.65
N ALA A 133 -6.78 -20.20 -0.56
CA ALA A 133 -7.54 -19.93 0.65
C ALA A 133 -8.55 -21.04 1.01
N ASP A 134 -8.07 -22.22 1.42
CA ASP A 134 -8.95 -23.37 1.74
C ASP A 134 -9.48 -23.44 3.20
N ASP A 135 -9.04 -22.59 4.14
CA ASP A 135 -9.47 -22.67 5.56
C ASP A 135 -10.07 -21.35 6.09
N GLN A 136 -11.39 -21.20 5.94
CA GLN A 136 -12.22 -20.02 6.30
C GLN A 136 -12.22 -19.60 7.80
N SER A 137 -11.54 -20.32 8.68
CA SER A 137 -11.53 -20.03 10.12
C SER A 137 -10.52 -18.95 10.57
N ARG A 138 -9.60 -18.51 9.68
CA ARG A 138 -8.41 -17.71 10.07
C ARG A 138 -8.42 -16.23 9.66
N TRP A 139 -9.46 -15.75 8.96
CA TRP A 139 -9.35 -14.56 8.08
C TRP A 139 -9.59 -13.17 8.70
N ARG A 140 -9.67 -13.06 10.02
CA ARG A 140 -9.62 -11.74 10.68
C ARG A 140 -8.16 -11.33 10.81
N GLY A 141 -7.80 -10.11 10.41
CA GLY A 141 -6.40 -9.73 10.36
C GLY A 141 -6.11 -8.24 10.21
N ARG A 142 -4.84 -7.90 10.42
CA ARG A 142 -4.25 -6.58 10.22
C ARG A 142 -3.45 -6.63 8.92
N LEU A 143 -3.91 -5.89 7.92
CA LEU A 143 -3.22 -5.72 6.64
C LEU A 143 -2.35 -4.46 6.71
N ARG A 144 -1.05 -4.61 6.48
CA ARG A 144 -0.08 -3.51 6.39
C ARG A 144 0.47 -3.45 4.97
N ILE A 145 0.31 -2.31 4.31
CA ILE A 145 0.84 -2.04 2.98
C ILE A 145 1.74 -0.80 3.07
N ALA A 146 2.97 -0.94 2.59
CA ALA A 146 3.94 0.12 2.43
C ALA A 146 4.31 0.25 0.94
N PHE A 147 4.30 1.47 0.43
CA PHE A 147 4.74 1.81 -0.93
C PHE A 147 5.98 2.70 -0.89
#